data_AF-A0A412DKR3-F1
#
_entry.id   AF-A0A412DKR3-F1
#
_cell.length_a   1.000
_cell.length_b   1.000
_cell.length_c   1.000
_cell.angle_alpha   90.00
_cell.angle_beta   90.00
_cell.angle_gamma   90.00
#
_symmetry.space_group_name_H-M   'P 1'
#
loop_
_entity.id
_entity.type
_entity.pdbx_description
1 polymer ?
#
loop_
_entity_poly.entity_id
_entity_poly.type
_entity_poly.pdbx_seq_one_letter_code
_entity_poly.pdbx_strand_id
1 'polypeptide(L)'
;MLAACVLALAGCVEEKVSGTGEGGSISVKMNVNARGGSDIQAEMENAVKSLRVYAFIGQKQIGYYRGTTGLNPDAGGKISFWMDLELPPYSALVQDVWFYLVANEDAMERPSATLREDMTRDELEKFYFGEINARGYGAVPMAVKQSQKIDPNNLKESTAGGSHNGHLMWNGTVEFELERVVGKLGMYFAAKEAGMNLSIERIDFLGVLQYNYLFHPEDAVWKEVPSLDSPFELLTTSSPVTKVMTDADYELLDKTDPESIKKGFNDFFSVPVYMFENYYGSGNPNSWGTADTEHKGFVVRVTYSINGNQSVKDIYLPQVKRNKYCVVLNRIGPDDVITVDYMVADWDDADAWNDLTFEYPTYSNPVLPLDGDKPNTPPVVCYTGDEGSSTEEDGAFSVLFEMTAPENQEWAPTLLTGVGNFVCKVYQNGKLVDAPYRASPNPFTIKVIARNPDAVGQTVNFGITYSPIWDSGSPSLLMINGTQGDIAWPGSGDRADVITIRQVSEIQK
;
A
#
# COMPACT_ATOMS: atom_id res chain seq x y z
N MET A 1 53.63 -35.85 40.37
CA MET A 1 53.87 -37.19 39.79
C MET A 1 52.55 -37.70 39.23
N LEU A 2 52.58 -38.12 37.96
CA LEU A 2 51.63 -38.90 37.14
C LEU A 2 50.17 -38.99 37.59
N ALA A 3 49.20 -38.49 36.82
CA ALA A 3 48.70 -38.98 35.52
C ALA A 3 47.95 -40.32 35.61
N ALA A 4 46.64 -40.29 35.36
CA ALA A 4 45.88 -41.43 34.84
C ALA A 4 44.68 -40.90 34.05
N CYS A 5 44.83 -40.92 32.72
CA CYS A 5 43.76 -40.82 31.75
C CYS A 5 42.86 -42.06 31.84
N VAL A 6 41.55 -41.88 31.74
CA VAL A 6 40.65 -42.91 31.22
C VAL A 6 39.80 -42.27 30.14
N LEU A 7 40.14 -42.62 28.90
CA LEU A 7 39.32 -42.44 27.70
C LEU A 7 38.06 -43.30 27.85
N ALA A 8 36.90 -42.71 27.57
CA ALA A 8 35.70 -43.44 27.20
C ALA A 8 35.28 -43.00 25.79
N LEU A 9 35.04 -44.01 24.96
CA LEU A 9 34.94 -43.96 23.51
C LEU A 9 33.79 -43.08 22.99
N ALA A 10 34.11 -42.31 21.96
CA ALA A 10 33.15 -41.68 21.08
C ALA A 10 32.30 -42.73 20.37
N GLY A 11 30.98 -42.65 20.54
CA GLY A 11 30.02 -43.14 19.58
C GLY A 11 29.69 -41.99 18.64
N CYS A 12 30.32 -41.97 17.46
CA CYS A 12 29.89 -41.12 16.35
C CYS A 12 28.49 -41.56 15.94
N VAL A 13 27.48 -40.76 16.26
CA VAL A 13 26.32 -40.64 15.39
C VAL A 13 26.66 -39.51 14.44
N GLU A 14 26.99 -39.87 13.20
CA GLU A 14 26.89 -38.93 12.08
C GLU A 14 25.43 -38.51 11.97
N GLU A 15 25.07 -37.42 12.63
CA GLU A 15 23.95 -36.63 12.17
C GLU A 15 24.44 -35.92 10.91
N LYS A 16 23.97 -36.38 9.74
CA LYS A 16 24.16 -35.66 8.48
C LYS A 16 23.39 -34.34 8.56
N VAL A 17 23.96 -33.35 9.23
CA VAL A 17 23.62 -31.96 9.05
C VAL A 17 24.49 -31.46 7.91
N SER A 18 23.97 -31.53 6.68
CA SER A 18 24.47 -30.71 5.59
C SER A 18 24.08 -29.27 5.87
N GLY A 19 24.84 -28.60 6.73
CA GLY A 19 24.68 -27.19 7.06
C GLY A 19 26.06 -26.56 7.14
N THR A 20 26.39 -25.73 6.14
CA THR A 20 27.63 -24.95 6.06
C THR A 20 27.85 -24.15 7.33
N GLY A 21 28.91 -24.48 8.08
CA GLY A 21 29.28 -23.89 9.36
C GLY A 21 29.99 -22.53 9.30
N GLU A 22 29.62 -21.66 8.36
CA GLU A 22 30.00 -20.25 8.36
C GLU A 22 28.71 -19.42 8.48
N GLY A 23 28.71 -18.35 9.28
CA GLY A 23 27.54 -17.49 9.45
C GLY A 23 27.01 -17.05 8.09
N GLY A 24 25.86 -17.60 7.69
CA GLY A 24 25.30 -17.37 6.36
C GLY A 24 24.53 -16.07 6.31
N SER A 25 24.84 -15.23 5.33
CA SER A 25 23.95 -14.14 4.93
C SER A 25 22.67 -14.75 4.36
N ILE A 26 21.51 -14.35 4.90
CA ILE A 26 20.19 -14.74 4.37
C ILE A 26 19.54 -13.54 3.69
N SER A 27 18.95 -13.74 2.52
CA SER A 27 18.15 -12.70 1.85
C SER A 27 16.70 -12.79 2.31
N VAL A 28 16.13 -11.67 2.75
CA VAL A 28 14.76 -11.55 3.24
C VAL A 28 13.94 -10.66 2.31
N LYS A 29 12.74 -11.12 1.93
CA LYS A 29 11.80 -10.31 1.16
C LYS A 29 11.16 -9.29 2.08
N MET A 30 11.19 -8.03 1.69
CA MET A 30 10.54 -6.95 2.40
C MET A 30 9.51 -6.29 1.49
N ASN A 31 8.33 -6.07 2.05
CA ASN A 31 7.25 -5.33 1.44
C ASN A 31 6.94 -4.13 2.33
N VAL A 32 6.99 -2.94 1.74
CA VAL A 32 6.77 -1.68 2.45
C VAL A 32 5.63 -0.94 1.80
N ASN A 33 4.64 -0.57 2.61
CA ASN A 33 3.50 0.20 2.15
C ASN A 33 3.57 1.59 2.79
N ALA A 34 3.42 2.62 1.96
CA ALA A 34 3.17 3.97 2.44
C ALA A 34 1.66 4.18 2.46
N ARG A 35 1.05 4.07 3.64
CA ARG A 35 -0.37 4.35 3.80
C ARG A 35 -0.65 5.83 3.49
N GLY A 36 -1.72 6.09 2.76
CA GLY A 36 -2.28 7.45 2.67
C GLY A 36 -3.27 7.62 1.54
N GLY A 37 -4.44 8.12 1.88
CA GLY A 37 -5.33 8.85 1.00
C GLY A 37 -5.54 10.19 1.67
N SER A 38 -5.12 11.28 1.01
CA SER A 38 -5.44 12.62 1.48
C SER A 38 -6.05 13.38 0.32
N ASP A 39 -7.03 14.24 0.62
CA ASP A 39 -7.63 15.08 -0.40
C ASP A 39 -6.75 16.22 -0.92
N ILE A 40 -5.73 16.62 -0.14
CA ILE A 40 -4.84 17.74 -0.44
C ILE A 40 -3.41 17.21 -0.56
N GLN A 41 -2.93 17.10 -1.79
CA GLN A 41 -1.59 16.62 -2.15
C GLN A 41 -1.33 15.14 -1.79
N ALA A 42 -2.32 14.25 -1.95
CA ALA A 42 -2.17 12.79 -1.76
C ALA A 42 -0.91 12.22 -2.41
N GLU A 43 -0.66 12.55 -3.69
CA GLU A 43 0.51 12.06 -4.41
C GLU A 43 1.83 12.39 -3.70
N MET A 44 1.94 13.59 -3.14
CA MET A 44 3.11 14.04 -2.40
C MET A 44 3.16 13.38 -1.02
N GLU A 45 2.05 13.40 -0.30
CA GLU A 45 1.97 12.85 1.06
C GLU A 45 2.23 11.34 1.09
N ASN A 46 2.00 10.62 -0.02
CA ASN A 46 2.20 9.17 -0.16
C ASN A 46 3.53 8.79 -0.82
N ALA A 47 4.21 9.73 -1.46
CA ALA A 47 5.41 9.44 -2.22
C ALA A 47 6.52 8.89 -1.31
N VAL A 48 7.17 7.81 -1.74
CA VAL A 48 8.41 7.30 -1.14
C VAL A 48 9.54 7.51 -2.13
N LYS A 49 10.33 8.56 -1.92
CA LYS A 49 11.46 8.95 -2.78
C LYS A 49 12.80 8.39 -2.31
N SER A 50 12.91 8.12 -1.01
CA SER A 50 14.05 7.42 -0.42
C SER A 50 13.57 6.48 0.68
N LEU A 51 14.31 5.39 0.88
CA LEU A 51 14.04 4.41 1.93
C LEU A 51 15.36 3.90 2.52
N ARG A 52 15.49 3.94 3.84
CA ARG A 52 16.52 3.24 4.60
C ARG A 52 15.90 2.22 5.51
N VAL A 53 16.53 1.06 5.62
CA VAL A 53 16.14 0.00 6.56
C VAL A 53 17.36 -0.44 7.34
N TYR A 54 17.22 -0.52 8.65
CA TYR A 54 18.20 -1.07 9.57
C TYR A 54 17.60 -2.29 10.25
N ALA A 55 18.38 -3.36 10.41
CA ALA A 55 17.98 -4.56 11.14
C ALA A 55 18.92 -4.86 12.29
N PHE A 56 18.38 -5.20 13.46
CA PHE A 56 19.15 -5.48 14.67
C PHE A 56 18.69 -6.75 15.38
N ILE A 57 19.65 -7.49 15.95
CA ILE A 57 19.40 -8.46 17.03
C ILE A 57 19.99 -7.88 18.30
N GLY A 58 19.11 -7.57 19.28
CA GLY A 58 19.51 -6.78 20.44
C GLY A 58 20.03 -5.41 20.02
N GLN A 59 21.33 -5.18 20.23
CA GLN A 59 22.08 -3.97 19.86
C GLN A 59 23.00 -4.17 18.65
N LYS A 60 23.19 -5.41 18.18
CA LYS A 60 24.04 -5.70 17.03
C LYS A 60 23.25 -5.47 15.75
N GLN A 61 23.72 -4.57 14.89
CA GLN A 61 23.20 -4.44 13.53
C GLN A 61 23.57 -5.68 12.71
N ILE A 62 22.59 -6.22 12.01
CA ILE A 62 22.72 -7.44 11.20
C ILE A 62 22.31 -7.21 9.74
N GLY A 63 21.78 -6.04 9.39
CA GLY A 63 21.42 -5.75 8.01
C GLY A 63 21.19 -4.27 7.79
N TYR A 64 21.35 -3.86 6.53
CA TYR A 64 21.16 -2.50 6.07
C TYR A 64 20.67 -2.48 4.63
N TYR A 65 19.76 -1.56 4.33
CA TYR A 65 19.34 -1.25 2.97
C TYR A 65 19.19 0.26 2.80
N ARG A 66 19.57 0.76 1.63
CA ARG A 66 19.24 2.11 1.17
C ARG A 66 18.83 2.09 -0.29
N GLY A 67 17.61 2.56 -0.56
CA GLY A 67 17.09 2.79 -1.89
C GLY A 67 16.79 4.26 -2.13
N THR A 68 17.07 4.73 -3.35
CA THR A 68 16.64 6.05 -3.87
C THR A 68 16.05 5.94 -5.29
N THR A 69 15.97 4.73 -5.84
CA THR A 69 15.44 4.40 -7.16
C THR A 69 14.62 3.13 -7.05
N GLY A 70 13.66 2.93 -7.96
CA GLY A 70 12.82 1.72 -7.95
C GLY A 70 11.86 1.62 -6.76
N LEU A 71 11.61 2.72 -6.05
CA LEU A 71 10.68 2.80 -4.91
C LEU A 71 9.23 3.09 -5.35
N ASN A 72 8.90 2.75 -6.60
CA ASN A 72 7.53 2.86 -7.06
C ASN A 72 6.75 1.67 -6.50
N PRO A 73 5.59 1.92 -5.87
CA PRO A 73 4.70 0.84 -5.48
C PRO A 73 4.34 -0.04 -6.67
N ASP A 74 4.25 -1.35 -6.44
CA ASP A 74 3.66 -2.27 -7.40
C ASP A 74 2.13 -2.03 -7.50
N ALA A 75 1.46 -2.82 -8.35
CA ALA A 75 0.01 -2.72 -8.52
C ALA A 75 -0.78 -2.97 -7.21
N GLY A 76 -0.16 -3.59 -6.20
CA GLY A 76 -0.73 -3.78 -4.87
C GLY A 76 -0.36 -2.68 -3.87
N GLY A 77 0.22 -1.57 -4.34
CA GLY A 77 0.62 -0.44 -3.49
C GLY A 77 1.86 -0.71 -2.65
N LYS A 78 2.62 -1.78 -2.95
CA LYS A 78 3.77 -2.20 -2.13
C LYS A 78 5.10 -1.92 -2.82
N ILE A 79 6.07 -1.45 -2.05
CA ILE A 79 7.47 -1.39 -2.45
C ILE A 79 8.13 -2.68 -2.00
N SER A 80 8.45 -3.55 -2.96
CA SER A 80 9.07 -4.85 -2.69
C SER A 80 10.56 -4.83 -2.98
N PHE A 81 11.39 -5.25 -2.03
CA PHE A 81 12.84 -5.41 -2.23
C PHE A 81 13.40 -6.56 -1.38
N TRP A 82 14.63 -6.95 -1.68
CA TRP A 82 15.37 -7.94 -0.90
C TRP A 82 16.42 -7.24 -0.04
N MET A 83 16.59 -7.69 1.19
CA MET A 83 17.64 -7.23 2.09
C MET A 83 18.37 -8.42 2.69
N ASP A 84 19.70 -8.35 2.68
CA ASP A 84 20.55 -9.37 3.26
C ASP A 84 20.72 -9.16 4.77
N LEU A 85 20.66 -10.24 5.53
CA LEU A 85 20.83 -10.28 6.98
C LEU A 85 21.98 -11.22 7.38
N GLU A 86 22.92 -10.71 8.15
CA GLU A 86 24.02 -11.46 8.76
C GLU A 86 23.58 -12.09 10.09
N LEU A 87 23.08 -13.31 10.03
CA LEU A 87 22.69 -14.04 11.24
C LEU A 87 23.91 -14.58 12.00
N PRO A 88 23.87 -14.64 13.34
CA PRO A 88 24.93 -15.24 14.13
C PRO A 88 25.17 -16.71 13.71
N PRO A 89 26.45 -17.16 13.63
CA PRO A 89 26.74 -18.57 13.41
C PRO A 89 26.09 -19.43 14.49
N TYR A 90 25.51 -20.58 14.12
CA TYR A 90 24.80 -21.52 15.02
C TYR A 90 23.44 -21.05 15.56
N SER A 91 22.86 -20.00 15.00
CA SER A 91 21.47 -19.63 15.22
C SER A 91 20.54 -20.67 14.56
N ALA A 92 20.34 -21.84 15.17
CA ALA A 92 19.23 -22.75 14.82
C ALA A 92 17.91 -22.32 15.49
N LEU A 93 17.96 -21.26 16.29
CA LEU A 93 16.83 -20.70 17.02
C LEU A 93 16.23 -19.54 16.24
N VAL A 94 14.90 -19.42 16.33
CA VAL A 94 14.15 -18.26 15.84
C VAL A 94 14.72 -16.99 16.47
N GLN A 95 15.10 -16.03 15.64
CA GLN A 95 15.68 -14.75 16.05
C GLN A 95 14.59 -13.68 16.09
N ASP A 96 14.59 -12.85 17.14
CA ASP A 96 13.78 -11.64 17.19
C ASP A 96 14.58 -10.48 16.59
N VAL A 97 14.20 -10.06 15.38
CA VAL A 97 14.90 -9.04 14.62
C VAL A 97 14.09 -7.75 14.64
N TRP A 98 14.72 -6.67 15.12
CA TRP A 98 14.13 -5.33 15.12
C TRP A 98 14.50 -4.58 13.86
N PHE A 99 13.49 -4.11 13.13
CA PHE A 99 13.62 -3.31 11.93
C PHE A 99 13.27 -1.85 12.22
N TYR A 100 14.06 -0.94 11.66
CA TYR A 100 13.85 0.50 11.68
C TYR A 100 13.85 0.99 10.24
N LEU A 101 12.70 1.47 9.77
CA LEU A 101 12.54 1.99 8.43
C LEU A 101 12.39 3.50 8.49
N VAL A 102 13.06 4.18 7.57
CA VAL A 102 13.02 5.64 7.41
C VAL A 102 12.81 5.95 5.94
N ALA A 103 11.71 6.61 5.60
CA ALA A 103 11.44 7.08 4.26
C ALA A 103 11.51 8.62 4.19
N ASN A 104 11.94 9.12 3.03
CA ASN A 104 11.99 10.55 2.71
C ASN A 104 12.82 11.37 3.70
N GLU A 105 13.99 10.84 4.07
CA GLU A 105 14.85 11.47 5.09
C GLU A 105 15.24 12.92 4.78
N ASP A 106 15.39 13.25 3.50
CA ASP A 106 15.78 14.59 3.04
C ASP A 106 14.64 15.62 3.15
N ALA A 107 13.42 15.18 3.51
CA ALA A 107 12.35 16.08 3.89
C ALA A 107 12.48 16.58 5.34
N MET A 108 13.37 15.99 6.14
CA MET A 108 13.66 16.44 7.50
C MET A 108 14.73 17.53 7.50
N GLU A 109 14.49 18.59 8.25
CA GLU A 109 15.39 19.73 8.39
C GLU A 109 15.91 19.83 9.83
N ARG A 110 17.16 20.27 9.97
CA ARG A 110 17.89 20.34 11.26
C ARG A 110 17.85 19.02 12.04
N PRO A 111 18.27 17.90 11.43
CA PRO A 111 18.33 16.64 12.15
C PRO A 111 19.43 16.68 13.22
N SER A 112 19.19 15.96 14.31
CA SER A 112 20.14 15.75 15.42
C SER A 112 21.47 15.13 14.97
N ALA A 113 21.44 14.32 13.91
CA ALA A 113 22.60 13.70 13.27
C ALA A 113 22.31 13.40 11.79
N THR A 114 23.33 13.03 11.03
CA THR A 114 23.14 12.46 9.68
C THR A 114 22.88 10.96 9.77
N LEU A 115 21.84 10.47 9.12
CA LEU A 115 21.58 9.03 8.99
C LEU A 115 22.67 8.36 8.13
N ARG A 116 23.39 7.44 8.75
CA ARG A 116 24.50 6.66 8.15
C ARG A 116 24.18 5.17 8.18
N GLU A 117 24.99 4.34 7.54
CA GLU A 117 24.77 2.88 7.50
C GLU A 117 25.02 2.22 8.86
N ASP A 118 26.01 2.68 9.60
CA ASP A 118 26.49 2.16 10.88
C ASP A 118 25.79 2.82 12.09
N MET A 119 24.51 3.17 11.95
CA MET A 119 23.73 3.72 13.05
C MET A 119 23.50 2.65 14.12
N THR A 120 23.76 2.98 15.38
CA THR A 120 23.34 2.13 16.48
C THR A 120 21.84 2.25 16.71
N ARG A 121 21.23 1.22 17.31
CA ARG A 121 19.83 1.25 17.72
C ARG A 121 19.52 2.43 18.64
N ASP A 122 20.41 2.70 19.59
CA ASP A 122 20.28 3.82 20.53
C ASP A 122 20.34 5.19 19.83
N GLU A 123 21.17 5.34 18.79
CA GLU A 123 21.21 6.58 18.00
C GLU A 123 19.92 6.77 17.20
N LEU A 124 19.36 5.70 16.62
CA LEU A 124 18.09 5.76 15.90
C LEU A 124 16.93 6.13 16.85
N GLU A 125 16.85 5.49 18.02
CA GLU A 125 15.77 5.74 18.99
C GLU A 125 15.83 7.14 19.62
N LYS A 126 16.99 7.80 19.59
CA LYS A 126 17.17 9.18 20.07
C LYS A 126 17.17 10.21 18.95
N PHE A 127 17.03 9.79 17.70
CA PHE A 127 17.08 10.68 16.55
C PHE A 127 15.86 11.61 16.53
N TYR A 128 16.12 12.91 16.45
CA TYR A 128 15.10 13.95 16.28
C TYR A 128 15.45 14.93 15.16
N PHE A 129 14.47 15.71 14.71
CA PHE A 129 14.60 16.77 13.72
C PHE A 129 13.75 17.99 14.10
N GLY A 130 14.17 19.18 13.69
CA GLY A 130 13.56 20.44 14.12
C GLY A 130 12.47 20.97 13.18
N GLU A 131 12.55 20.65 11.89
CA GLU A 131 11.69 21.22 10.85
C GLU A 131 11.41 20.19 9.76
N ILE A 132 10.40 20.44 8.91
CA ILE A 132 10.14 19.62 7.71
C ILE A 132 10.00 20.49 6.46
N ASN A 133 10.53 19.98 5.35
CA ASN A 133 10.45 20.60 4.03
C ASN A 133 9.69 19.69 3.05
N ALA A 134 8.51 19.22 3.48
CA ALA A 134 7.75 18.25 2.71
C ALA A 134 7.37 18.76 1.31
N ARG A 135 7.02 20.04 1.18
CA ARG A 135 6.65 20.64 -0.11
C ARG A 135 7.84 20.86 -1.04
N GLY A 136 8.96 21.36 -0.51
CA GLY A 136 10.16 21.58 -1.32
C GLY A 136 10.77 20.26 -1.80
N TYR A 137 10.75 19.25 -0.93
CA TYR A 137 11.18 17.89 -1.28
C TYR A 137 10.14 17.14 -2.14
N GLY A 138 8.86 17.46 -1.95
CA GLY A 138 7.72 16.78 -2.57
C GLY A 138 7.44 15.39 -1.99
N ALA A 139 7.72 15.17 -0.71
CA ALA A 139 7.29 13.99 0.06
C ALA A 139 7.36 14.25 1.58
N VAL A 140 6.60 13.50 2.39
CA VAL A 140 6.57 13.63 3.86
C VAL A 140 7.49 12.58 4.49
N PRO A 141 8.27 12.89 5.55
CA PRO A 141 9.06 11.89 6.25
C PRO A 141 8.17 10.83 6.90
N MET A 142 8.54 9.56 6.75
CA MET A 142 7.82 8.43 7.35
C MET A 142 8.81 7.51 8.07
N ALA A 143 8.34 6.83 9.11
CA ALA A 143 9.16 5.86 9.81
C ALA A 143 8.29 4.77 10.45
N VAL A 144 8.85 3.58 10.59
CA VAL A 144 8.26 2.51 11.39
C VAL A 144 9.35 1.70 12.08
N LYS A 145 9.08 1.30 13.33
CA LYS A 145 9.92 0.38 14.10
C LYS A 145 9.09 -0.85 14.42
N GLN A 146 9.55 -2.02 13.98
CA GLN A 146 8.81 -3.27 14.13
C GLN A 146 9.76 -4.44 14.39
N SER A 147 9.37 -5.35 15.28
CA SER A 147 10.06 -6.63 15.48
C SER A 147 9.44 -7.72 14.60
N GLN A 148 10.26 -8.57 14.01
CA GLN A 148 9.83 -9.77 13.30
C GLN A 148 10.65 -10.98 13.75
N LYS A 149 9.94 -12.08 13.99
CA LYS A 149 10.58 -13.37 14.25
C LYS A 149 11.03 -14.00 12.94
N ILE A 150 12.32 -14.29 12.82
CA ILE A 150 12.93 -14.92 11.64
C ILE A 150 13.43 -16.30 12.04
N ASP A 151 12.91 -17.33 11.38
CA ASP A 151 13.37 -18.71 11.55
C ASP A 151 14.47 -19.03 10.52
N PRO A 152 15.74 -19.16 10.95
CA PRO A 152 16.87 -19.48 10.09
C PRO A 152 16.85 -20.90 9.53
N ASN A 153 15.94 -21.78 9.96
CA ASN A 153 15.76 -23.09 9.36
C ASN A 153 14.76 -23.08 8.19
N ASN A 154 14.01 -22.00 8.01
CA ASN A 154 13.03 -21.86 6.94
C ASN A 154 13.64 -21.17 5.71
N LEU A 155 14.68 -21.78 5.14
CA LEU A 155 15.43 -21.26 4.00
C LEU A 155 15.12 -22.04 2.71
N LYS A 156 15.18 -21.35 1.58
CA LYS A 156 15.15 -21.93 0.23
C LYS A 156 16.31 -21.37 -0.60
N GLU A 157 16.81 -22.16 -1.55
CA GLU A 157 17.75 -21.63 -2.53
C GLU A 157 17.05 -20.61 -3.44
N SER A 158 17.79 -19.56 -3.79
CA SER A 158 17.30 -18.55 -4.72
C SER A 158 17.11 -19.10 -6.13
N THR A 159 15.87 -19.06 -6.63
CA THR A 159 15.52 -19.34 -8.03
C THR A 159 15.30 -18.06 -8.84
N ALA A 160 15.40 -16.89 -8.20
CA ALA A 160 15.24 -15.59 -8.84
C ALA A 160 16.57 -15.16 -9.48
N GLY A 161 16.60 -14.97 -10.80
CA GLY A 161 17.77 -14.39 -11.48
C GLY A 161 18.05 -12.96 -10.99
N GLY A 162 19.33 -12.56 -10.91
CA GLY A 162 19.76 -11.23 -10.43
C GLY A 162 20.97 -11.29 -9.49
N SER A 163 21.22 -10.23 -8.70
CA SER A 163 22.36 -10.15 -7.77
C SER A 163 22.23 -11.01 -6.51
N HIS A 164 21.09 -11.69 -6.31
CA HIS A 164 20.85 -12.61 -5.19
C HIS A 164 20.76 -14.08 -5.66
N ASN A 165 21.22 -14.38 -6.88
CA ASN A 165 21.29 -15.75 -7.38
C ASN A 165 22.39 -16.52 -6.63
N GLY A 166 22.06 -17.65 -6.02
CA GLY A 166 22.97 -18.43 -5.16
C GLY A 166 22.99 -18.07 -3.68
N HIS A 167 22.23 -17.06 -3.23
CA HIS A 167 22.02 -16.76 -1.80
C HIS A 167 20.91 -17.64 -1.19
N LEU A 168 21.01 -17.95 0.10
CA LEU A 168 19.94 -18.59 0.86
C LEU A 168 18.85 -17.56 1.16
N MET A 169 17.61 -17.84 0.77
CA MET A 169 16.49 -16.94 0.95
C MET A 169 15.60 -17.43 2.09
N TRP A 170 15.14 -16.52 2.94
CA TRP A 170 14.09 -16.86 3.88
C TRP A 170 12.76 -17.06 3.15
N ASN A 171 12.03 -18.13 3.46
CA ASN A 171 10.77 -18.46 2.81
C ASN A 171 9.57 -17.66 3.37
N GLY A 172 9.83 -16.59 4.11
CA GLY A 172 8.83 -15.63 4.58
C GLY A 172 8.98 -14.27 3.90
N THR A 173 8.00 -13.41 4.15
CA THR A 173 8.01 -11.99 3.76
C THR A 173 7.82 -11.17 5.02
N VAL A 174 8.56 -10.07 5.14
CA VAL A 174 8.32 -9.08 6.20
C VAL A 174 7.52 -7.93 5.61
N GLU A 175 6.37 -7.65 6.21
CA GLU A 175 5.47 -6.57 5.81
C GLU A 175 5.63 -5.40 6.78
N PHE A 176 5.74 -4.19 6.23
CA PHE A 176 5.84 -2.95 6.98
C PHE A 176 4.81 -1.94 6.50
N GLU A 177 4.22 -1.22 7.44
CA GLU A 177 3.39 -0.06 7.17
C GLU A 177 4.14 1.19 7.65
N LEU A 178 4.51 2.06 6.73
CA LEU A 178 5.14 3.34 7.04
C LEU A 178 4.10 4.31 7.61
N GLU A 179 4.46 4.97 8.70
CA GLU A 179 3.67 6.04 9.29
C GLU A 179 4.35 7.38 9.05
N ARG A 180 3.60 8.40 8.61
CA ARG A 180 4.10 9.78 8.62
C ARG A 180 4.47 10.15 10.04
N VAL A 181 5.66 10.69 10.25
CA VAL A 181 6.14 11.00 11.61
C VAL A 181 5.52 12.27 12.21
N VAL A 182 4.55 12.85 11.54
CA VAL A 182 3.83 14.09 11.91
C VAL A 182 2.33 13.83 11.90
N GLY A 183 1.55 14.71 12.51
CA GLY A 183 0.11 14.82 12.31
C GLY A 183 -0.24 15.92 11.30
N LYS A 184 -1.46 15.94 10.78
CA LYS A 184 -1.98 16.99 9.89
C LYS A 184 -3.07 17.80 10.59
N LEU A 185 -3.15 19.09 10.28
CA LEU A 185 -4.17 20.00 10.78
C LEU A 185 -5.03 20.51 9.63
N GLY A 186 -6.35 20.43 9.79
CA GLY A 186 -7.35 21.03 8.92
C GLY A 186 -8.18 22.04 9.70
N MET A 187 -8.31 23.26 9.19
CA MET A 187 -9.11 24.31 9.82
C MET A 187 -10.25 24.72 8.89
N TYR A 188 -11.47 24.34 9.28
CA TYR A 188 -12.68 24.51 8.50
C TYR A 188 -13.62 25.50 9.19
N PHE A 189 -14.17 26.45 8.44
CA PHE A 189 -15.04 27.50 8.97
C PHE A 189 -16.35 27.63 8.20
N ALA A 190 -17.44 27.87 8.93
CA ALA A 190 -18.74 28.22 8.38
C ALA A 190 -19.46 29.24 9.27
N ALA A 191 -20.32 30.07 8.67
CA ALA A 191 -21.26 30.90 9.40
C ALA A 191 -22.46 30.07 9.85
N LYS A 192 -23.03 30.35 11.03
CA LYS A 192 -24.28 29.69 11.48
C LYS A 192 -25.52 30.19 10.75
N GLU A 193 -25.46 31.41 10.21
CA GLU A 193 -26.59 32.06 9.55
C GLU A 193 -26.18 32.64 8.20
N ALA A 194 -27.12 32.66 7.26
CA ALA A 194 -26.92 33.27 5.95
C ALA A 194 -26.86 34.80 6.05
N GLY A 195 -26.06 35.42 5.18
CA GLY A 195 -25.94 36.89 5.12
C GLY A 195 -25.02 37.50 6.18
N MET A 196 -24.35 36.68 7.00
CA MET A 196 -23.31 37.15 7.90
C MET A 196 -22.10 37.67 7.11
N ASN A 197 -21.60 38.87 7.47
CA ASN A 197 -20.31 39.36 7.00
C ASN A 197 -19.22 38.88 7.96
N LEU A 198 -18.70 37.68 7.70
CA LEU A 198 -17.71 36.99 8.53
C LEU A 198 -16.41 36.78 7.76
N SER A 199 -15.28 37.12 8.37
CA SER A 199 -13.95 36.81 7.84
C SER A 199 -13.02 36.30 8.93
N ILE A 200 -12.10 35.41 8.54
CA ILE A 200 -10.98 35.00 9.39
C ILE A 200 -9.81 35.89 9.03
N GLU A 201 -9.36 36.68 10.00
CA GLU A 201 -8.32 37.69 9.82
C GLU A 201 -6.92 37.07 9.98
N ARG A 202 -6.78 36.17 10.96
CA ARG A 202 -5.50 35.55 11.32
C ARG A 202 -5.71 34.21 12.00
N ILE A 203 -4.79 33.27 11.74
CA ILE A 203 -4.68 32.01 12.48
C ILE A 203 -3.24 31.86 12.94
N ASP A 204 -3.04 31.79 14.26
CA ASP A 204 -1.74 31.56 14.89
C ASP A 204 -1.72 30.18 15.57
N PHE A 205 -0.59 29.50 15.49
CA PHE A 205 -0.34 28.23 16.14
C PHE A 205 0.66 28.39 17.28
N LEU A 206 0.23 28.07 18.49
CA LEU A 206 0.95 28.28 19.74
C LEU A 206 1.39 26.93 20.33
N GLY A 207 2.50 26.97 21.09
CA GLY A 207 3.05 25.77 21.73
C GLY A 207 3.84 24.87 20.79
N VAL A 208 4.24 25.38 19.61
CA VAL A 208 5.01 24.64 18.60
C VAL A 208 6.26 24.02 19.22
N LEU A 209 6.48 22.73 19.00
CA LEU A 209 7.62 22.03 19.59
C LEU A 209 8.92 22.35 18.83
N GLN A 210 10.04 22.38 19.56
CA GLN A 210 11.36 22.65 18.97
C GLN A 210 11.87 21.53 18.07
N TYR A 211 11.44 20.29 18.33
CA TYR A 211 11.82 19.11 17.56
C TYR A 211 10.79 18.00 17.70
N ASN A 212 10.90 16.99 16.84
CA ASN A 212 10.14 15.76 16.90
C ASN A 212 11.07 14.55 16.74
N TYR A 213 10.72 13.44 17.39
CA TYR A 213 11.48 12.21 17.25
C TYR A 213 11.08 11.44 15.99
N LEU A 214 12.07 10.90 15.29
CA LEU A 214 11.84 10.07 14.11
C LEU A 214 11.05 8.79 14.47
N PHE A 215 11.44 8.15 15.57
CA PHE A 215 10.71 7.03 16.17
C PHE A 215 10.08 7.48 17.48
N HIS A 216 8.82 7.09 17.71
CA HIS A 216 8.08 7.52 18.89
C HIS A 216 8.83 7.10 20.17
N PRO A 217 9.17 8.05 21.07
CA PRO A 217 9.92 7.76 22.28
C PRO A 217 8.96 7.27 23.39
N GLU A 218 9.50 6.91 24.54
CA GLU A 218 8.68 6.66 25.72
C GLU A 218 8.03 7.96 26.23
N ASP A 219 6.84 7.86 26.83
CA ASP A 219 6.07 9.00 27.36
C ASP A 219 6.89 9.95 28.25
N ALA A 220 7.78 9.41 29.08
CA ALA A 220 8.61 10.20 29.99
C ALA A 220 9.60 11.12 29.24
N VAL A 221 10.02 10.74 28.04
CA VAL A 221 10.86 11.55 27.17
C VAL A 221 10.01 12.46 26.29
N TRP A 222 8.87 11.95 25.78
CA TRP A 222 7.96 12.70 24.92
C TRP A 222 7.42 13.96 25.60
N LYS A 223 7.09 13.88 26.90
CA LYS A 223 6.60 14.99 27.73
C LYS A 223 7.56 16.17 27.89
N GLU A 224 8.84 15.93 27.68
CA GLU A 224 9.92 16.89 27.97
C GLU A 224 10.36 17.65 26.72
N VAL A 225 9.76 17.40 25.56
CA VAL A 225 10.05 18.15 24.34
C VAL A 225 9.66 19.62 24.56
N PRO A 226 10.61 20.57 24.45
CA PRO A 226 10.33 21.98 24.71
C PRO A 226 9.55 22.61 23.56
N SER A 227 8.76 23.64 23.89
CA SER A 227 8.12 24.50 22.91
C SER A 227 9.02 25.67 22.48
N LEU A 228 8.67 26.27 21.35
CA LEU A 228 9.15 27.56 20.90
C LEU A 228 8.35 28.67 21.60
N ASP A 229 9.04 29.75 21.95
CA ASP A 229 8.41 30.90 22.63
C ASP A 229 7.50 31.72 21.70
N SER A 230 7.74 31.65 20.39
CA SER A 230 7.02 32.44 19.38
C SER A 230 5.90 31.64 18.72
N PRO A 231 4.73 32.25 18.48
CA PRO A 231 3.68 31.63 17.67
C PRO A 231 4.13 31.46 16.22
N PHE A 232 3.61 30.42 15.57
CA PHE A 232 3.76 30.19 14.14
C PHE A 232 2.52 30.69 13.41
N GLU A 233 2.69 31.57 12.44
CA GLU A 233 1.56 32.17 11.70
C GLU A 233 1.11 31.22 10.58
N LEU A 234 -0.13 30.72 10.65
CA LEU A 234 -0.70 29.82 9.65
C LEU A 234 -1.51 30.56 8.57
N LEU A 235 -2.20 31.63 8.96
CA LEU A 235 -2.93 32.50 8.04
C LEU A 235 -2.62 33.96 8.39
N THR A 236 -2.04 34.69 7.44
CA THR A 236 -1.66 36.10 7.57
C THR A 236 -2.51 37.04 6.72
N THR A 237 -3.39 36.49 5.88
CA THR A 237 -4.23 37.25 4.95
C THR A 237 -5.70 37.01 5.26
N SER A 238 -6.42 38.09 5.53
CA SER A 238 -7.86 38.06 5.77
C SER A 238 -8.60 37.34 4.64
N SER A 239 -9.46 36.40 5.01
CA SER A 239 -10.20 35.57 4.06
C SER A 239 -11.68 35.46 4.49
N PRO A 240 -12.64 35.69 3.58
CA PRO A 240 -14.06 35.66 3.92
C PRO A 240 -14.56 34.23 4.15
N VAL A 241 -15.47 34.06 5.08
CA VAL A 241 -16.24 32.83 5.26
C VAL A 241 -17.50 32.94 4.41
N THR A 242 -17.62 32.07 3.40
CA THR A 242 -18.71 32.08 2.41
C THR A 242 -19.69 30.93 2.59
N LYS A 243 -19.31 29.91 3.37
CA LYS A 243 -20.14 28.74 3.64
C LYS A 243 -21.02 28.98 4.86
N VAL A 244 -22.22 28.40 4.82
CA VAL A 244 -23.23 28.48 5.88
C VAL A 244 -23.53 27.06 6.34
N MET A 245 -23.50 26.85 7.65
CA MET A 245 -23.78 25.57 8.30
C MET A 245 -24.64 25.84 9.54
N THR A 246 -25.96 25.73 9.36
CA THR A 246 -26.92 25.94 10.45
C THR A 246 -26.82 24.83 11.50
N ASP A 247 -27.43 25.01 12.67
CA ASP A 247 -27.48 23.94 13.68
C ASP A 247 -28.19 22.68 13.17
N ALA A 248 -29.28 22.84 12.40
CA ALA A 248 -30.01 21.71 11.82
C ALA A 248 -29.19 20.97 10.75
N ASP A 249 -28.48 21.69 9.88
CA ASP A 249 -27.64 21.06 8.85
C ASP A 249 -26.45 20.35 9.48
N TYR A 250 -25.89 20.91 10.56
CA TYR A 250 -24.74 20.35 11.24
C TYR A 250 -25.03 19.04 11.96
N GLU A 251 -26.24 18.88 12.49
CA GLU A 251 -26.68 17.62 13.10
C GLU A 251 -26.78 16.47 12.08
N LEU A 252 -26.98 16.80 10.80
CA LEU A 252 -27.08 15.85 9.69
C LEU A 252 -25.75 15.65 8.96
N LEU A 253 -24.72 16.42 9.31
CA LEU A 253 -23.42 16.37 8.67
C LEU A 253 -22.72 15.03 8.99
N ASP A 254 -22.32 14.30 7.96
CA ASP A 254 -21.32 13.26 8.15
C ASP A 254 -19.97 13.95 8.39
N LYS A 255 -19.52 13.90 9.65
CA LYS A 255 -18.29 14.52 10.10
C LYS A 255 -17.06 13.68 9.74
N THR A 256 -17.25 12.43 9.30
CA THR A 256 -16.19 11.51 8.92
C THR A 256 -15.88 11.54 7.43
N ASP A 257 -16.82 12.05 6.61
CA ASP A 257 -16.62 12.22 5.17
C ASP A 257 -16.01 13.59 4.83
N PRO A 258 -14.80 13.66 4.26
CA PRO A 258 -14.17 14.90 3.85
C PRO A 258 -14.96 15.72 2.81
N GLU A 259 -15.68 15.05 1.88
CA GLU A 259 -16.45 15.75 0.85
C GLU A 259 -17.70 16.42 1.44
N SER A 260 -18.36 15.75 2.37
CA SER A 260 -19.40 16.33 3.23
C SER A 260 -18.90 17.58 3.95
N ILE A 261 -17.71 17.53 4.57
CA ILE A 261 -17.10 18.68 5.25
C ILE A 261 -16.84 19.84 4.29
N LYS A 262 -16.18 19.59 3.14
CA LYS A 262 -15.87 20.63 2.12
C LYS A 262 -17.12 21.26 1.51
N LYS A 263 -18.21 20.50 1.41
CA LYS A 263 -19.49 21.05 0.95
C LYS A 263 -20.03 22.07 1.95
N GLY A 264 -19.92 21.77 3.25
CA GLY A 264 -20.47 22.57 4.35
C GLY A 264 -19.57 23.68 4.89
N PHE A 265 -18.25 23.60 4.70
CA PHE A 265 -17.28 24.50 5.31
C PHE A 265 -16.26 25.03 4.29
N ASN A 266 -15.70 26.20 4.57
CA ASN A 266 -14.53 26.71 3.86
C ASN A 266 -13.27 26.07 4.47
N ASP A 267 -12.42 25.48 3.63
CA ASP A 267 -11.06 25.13 4.00
C ASP A 267 -10.18 26.39 3.93
N PHE A 268 -9.52 26.73 5.04
CA PHE A 268 -8.68 27.92 5.13
C PHE A 268 -7.20 27.65 4.87
N PHE A 269 -6.81 26.39 4.65
CA PHE A 269 -5.44 26.04 4.34
C PHE A 269 -5.28 25.70 2.86
N SER A 270 -4.66 26.61 2.12
CA SER A 270 -4.29 26.38 0.71
C SER A 270 -3.11 25.41 0.54
N VAL A 271 -2.42 25.09 1.64
CA VAL A 271 -1.32 24.13 1.72
C VAL A 271 -1.50 23.27 2.97
N PRO A 272 -1.10 21.99 2.95
CA PRO A 272 -1.14 21.16 4.15
C PRO A 272 -0.37 21.77 5.32
N VAL A 273 -0.97 21.72 6.51
CA VAL A 273 -0.33 22.12 7.76
C VAL A 273 0.00 20.86 8.55
N TYR A 274 1.27 20.72 8.92
CA TYR A 274 1.77 19.56 9.64
C TYR A 274 2.17 19.96 11.06
N MET A 275 1.94 19.04 11.99
CA MET A 275 2.21 19.22 13.41
C MET A 275 3.12 18.10 13.91
N PHE A 276 4.09 18.45 14.76
CA PHE A 276 4.83 17.44 15.51
C PHE A 276 3.95 16.75 16.54
N GLU A 277 4.34 15.55 16.95
CA GLU A 277 3.61 14.82 17.99
C GLU A 277 3.69 15.55 19.32
N ASN A 278 2.57 15.75 20.00
CA ASN A 278 2.53 16.39 21.31
C ASN A 278 1.81 15.50 22.31
N TYR A 279 2.49 15.21 23.42
CA TYR A 279 1.95 14.40 24.51
C TYR A 279 0.71 15.06 25.12
N TYR A 280 0.74 16.39 25.25
CA TYR A 280 -0.32 17.16 25.88
C TYR A 280 -1.41 17.47 24.86
N GLY A 281 -2.66 17.35 25.30
CA GLY A 281 -3.82 17.65 24.49
C GLY A 281 -5.06 17.81 25.34
N SER A 282 -6.10 18.38 24.75
CA SER A 282 -7.36 18.64 25.42
C SER A 282 -8.54 17.92 24.78
N GLY A 283 -9.38 17.35 25.62
CA GLY A 283 -10.73 16.88 25.25
C GLY A 283 -11.80 17.99 25.34
N ASN A 284 -11.40 19.24 25.52
CA ASN A 284 -12.29 20.39 25.52
C ASN A 284 -11.63 21.53 24.74
N PRO A 285 -12.21 22.00 23.64
CA PRO A 285 -11.59 23.03 22.81
C PRO A 285 -11.54 24.41 23.49
N ASN A 286 -12.07 24.55 24.72
CA ASN A 286 -12.13 25.80 25.48
C ASN A 286 -11.19 25.85 26.69
N SER A 287 -10.48 24.77 26.99
CA SER A 287 -9.56 24.73 28.14
C SER A 287 -8.40 23.78 27.89
N TRP A 288 -7.32 23.97 28.64
CA TRP A 288 -6.25 22.98 28.74
C TRP A 288 -6.77 21.61 29.19
N GLY A 289 -6.05 20.56 28.78
CA GLY A 289 -6.29 19.21 29.28
C GLY A 289 -5.94 19.12 30.76
N THR A 290 -6.63 18.26 31.51
CA THR A 290 -6.41 18.12 32.96
C THR A 290 -5.01 17.62 33.33
N ALA A 291 -4.36 16.90 32.41
CA ALA A 291 -2.99 16.42 32.57
C ALA A 291 -1.93 17.48 32.20
N ASP A 292 -2.33 18.59 31.58
CA ASP A 292 -1.44 19.64 31.09
C ASP A 292 -1.38 20.82 32.06
N THR A 293 -0.72 20.61 33.21
CA THR A 293 -0.59 21.62 34.26
C THR A 293 0.38 22.75 33.91
N GLU A 294 1.19 22.55 32.87
CA GLU A 294 2.22 23.50 32.42
C GLU A 294 1.86 24.19 31.10
N HIS A 295 0.65 23.94 30.56
CA HIS A 295 0.13 24.57 29.36
C HIS A 295 1.01 24.34 28.11
N LYS A 296 1.46 23.08 27.93
CA LYS A 296 2.37 22.63 26.86
C LYS A 296 1.65 22.09 25.62
N GLY A 297 0.34 21.87 25.69
CA GLY A 297 -0.46 21.44 24.55
C GLY A 297 -0.53 22.50 23.45
N PHE A 298 -0.96 22.08 22.26
CA PHE A 298 -1.13 23.02 21.15
C PHE A 298 -2.40 23.85 21.29
N VAL A 299 -2.28 25.13 20.93
CA VAL A 299 -3.41 26.06 20.86
C VAL A 299 -3.43 26.73 19.50
N VAL A 300 -4.58 26.71 18.85
CA VAL A 300 -4.85 27.50 17.65
C VAL A 300 -5.58 28.76 18.07
N ARG A 301 -4.98 29.93 17.84
CA ARG A 301 -5.60 31.23 18.07
C ARG A 301 -6.17 31.75 16.77
N VAL A 302 -7.49 31.91 16.72
CA VAL A 302 -8.22 32.43 15.58
C VAL A 302 -8.64 33.86 15.88
N THR A 303 -8.21 34.80 15.04
CA THR A 303 -8.75 36.16 15.00
C THR A 303 -9.72 36.24 13.85
N TYR A 304 -10.97 36.63 14.12
CA TYR A 304 -12.03 36.73 13.12
C TYR A 304 -12.80 38.04 13.30
N SER A 305 -13.54 38.46 12.27
CA SER A 305 -14.39 39.64 12.36
C SER A 305 -15.83 39.37 11.90
N ILE A 306 -16.79 39.96 12.61
CA ILE A 306 -18.20 39.94 12.27
C ILE A 306 -18.64 41.39 12.06
N ASN A 307 -19.09 41.72 10.86
CA ASN A 307 -19.47 43.09 10.48
C ASN A 307 -18.36 44.13 10.79
N GLY A 308 -17.09 43.72 10.67
CA GLY A 308 -15.92 44.55 10.94
C GLY A 308 -15.50 44.64 12.42
N ASN A 309 -16.24 44.05 13.35
CA ASN A 309 -15.83 43.94 14.75
C ASN A 309 -14.96 42.69 14.93
N GLN A 310 -13.74 42.86 15.46
CA GLN A 310 -12.80 41.77 15.65
C GLN A 310 -12.96 41.09 17.02
N SER A 311 -12.86 39.77 17.00
CA SER A 311 -12.84 38.89 18.16
C SER A 311 -11.72 37.86 18.03
N VAL A 312 -11.31 37.29 19.17
CA VAL A 312 -10.23 36.30 19.26
C VAL A 312 -10.72 35.08 20.01
N LYS A 313 -10.45 33.89 19.46
CA LYS A 313 -10.70 32.60 20.10
C LYS A 313 -9.43 31.78 20.18
N ASP A 314 -9.11 31.29 21.37
CA ASP A 314 -8.15 30.21 21.56
C ASP A 314 -8.87 28.85 21.54
N ILE A 315 -8.35 27.94 20.73
CA ILE A 315 -8.83 26.57 20.55
C ILE A 315 -7.74 25.61 21.01
N TYR A 316 -8.02 24.85 22.06
CA TYR A 316 -7.09 23.86 22.63
C TYR A 316 -7.22 22.54 21.87
N LEU A 317 -6.15 22.09 21.22
CA LEU A 317 -6.20 20.90 20.36
C LEU A 317 -6.15 19.60 21.17
N PRO A 318 -6.73 18.51 20.64
CA PRO A 318 -6.51 17.17 21.18
C PRO A 318 -5.04 16.75 21.07
N GLN A 319 -4.69 15.65 21.72
CA GLN A 319 -3.35 15.09 21.66
C GLN A 319 -2.98 14.78 20.20
N VAL A 320 -1.87 15.36 19.71
CA VAL A 320 -1.43 15.15 18.33
C VAL A 320 -0.54 13.92 18.27
N LYS A 321 -0.93 12.95 17.44
CA LYS A 321 -0.20 11.72 17.18
C LYS A 321 0.28 11.68 15.74
N ARG A 322 1.37 10.94 15.49
CA ARG A 322 1.88 10.69 14.13
C ARG A 322 0.83 9.99 13.28
N ASN A 323 0.86 10.26 11.97
CA ASN A 323 -0.04 9.70 10.97
C ASN A 323 -1.54 9.86 11.28
N LYS A 324 -1.92 10.93 11.98
CA LYS A 324 -3.33 11.30 12.23
C LYS A 324 -3.68 12.63 11.60
N TYR A 325 -4.94 12.77 11.17
CA TYR A 325 -5.50 14.02 10.68
C TYR A 325 -6.44 14.62 11.73
N CYS A 326 -6.08 15.80 12.24
CA CYS A 326 -6.89 16.58 13.15
C CYS A 326 -7.67 17.63 12.36
N VAL A 327 -8.97 17.40 12.22
CA VAL A 327 -9.91 18.29 11.56
C VAL A 327 -10.62 19.12 12.62
N VAL A 328 -10.55 20.45 12.51
CA VAL A 328 -11.23 21.39 13.41
C VAL A 328 -12.34 22.09 12.65
N LEU A 329 -13.59 21.80 13.04
CA LEU A 329 -14.80 22.38 12.47
C LEU A 329 -15.26 23.55 13.33
N ASN A 330 -15.27 24.74 12.75
CA ASN A 330 -15.62 25.98 13.43
C ASN A 330 -16.90 26.56 12.84
N ARG A 331 -17.91 26.77 13.70
CA ARG A 331 -19.16 27.45 13.32
C ARG A 331 -19.34 28.71 14.14
N ILE A 332 -19.45 29.86 13.49
CA ILE A 332 -19.48 31.16 14.15
C ILE A 332 -20.88 31.79 13.99
N GLY A 333 -21.53 32.12 15.11
CA GLY A 333 -22.83 32.78 15.15
C GLY A 333 -22.74 34.32 15.17
N PRO A 334 -23.85 35.03 14.89
CA PRO A 334 -23.90 36.49 14.93
C PRO A 334 -23.77 37.06 16.36
N ASP A 335 -23.97 36.22 17.37
CA ASP A 335 -23.77 36.48 18.79
C ASP A 335 -22.31 36.41 19.23
N ASP A 336 -21.38 36.26 18.29
CA ASP A 336 -19.94 36.07 18.52
C ASP A 336 -19.62 34.74 19.25
N VAL A 337 -20.56 33.79 19.26
CA VAL A 337 -20.35 32.46 19.83
C VAL A 337 -19.80 31.53 18.76
N ILE A 338 -18.56 31.09 18.95
CA ILE A 338 -17.93 30.04 18.17
C ILE A 338 -18.20 28.66 18.79
N THR A 339 -18.75 27.75 17.99
CA THR A 339 -18.85 26.33 18.29
C THR A 339 -17.71 25.60 17.58
N VAL A 340 -16.95 24.82 18.35
CA VAL A 340 -15.78 24.08 17.85
C VAL A 340 -15.99 22.61 18.15
N ASP A 341 -15.92 21.79 17.10
CA ASP A 341 -15.82 20.34 17.19
C ASP A 341 -14.52 19.90 16.50
N TYR A 342 -13.80 18.96 17.10
CA TYR A 342 -12.65 18.32 16.46
C TYR A 342 -12.98 16.88 16.11
N MET A 343 -12.45 16.44 14.97
CA MET A 343 -12.33 15.04 14.62
C MET A 343 -10.85 14.69 14.52
N VAL A 344 -10.46 13.61 15.18
CA VAL A 344 -9.13 13.02 15.01
C VAL A 344 -9.35 11.67 14.34
N ALA A 345 -8.96 11.59 13.08
CA ALA A 345 -9.03 10.37 12.30
C ALA A 345 -7.62 9.87 11.98
N ASP A 346 -7.55 8.62 11.56
CA ASP A 346 -6.37 8.13 10.85
C ASP A 346 -6.17 9.03 9.63
N TRP A 347 -4.93 9.35 9.29
CA TRP A 347 -4.62 10.18 8.11
C TRP A 347 -4.77 9.38 6.80
N ASP A 348 -5.70 8.43 6.82
CA ASP A 348 -6.05 7.53 5.75
C ASP A 348 -7.57 7.63 5.58
N ASP A 349 -8.03 8.22 4.47
CA ASP A 349 -9.41 8.07 3.99
C ASP A 349 -9.58 6.81 3.12
N ALA A 350 -8.61 5.89 3.15
CA ALA A 350 -8.75 4.61 2.48
C ALA A 350 -9.44 3.63 3.43
N ASP A 351 -10.54 3.02 2.97
CA ASP A 351 -11.10 1.83 3.59
C ASP A 351 -9.95 0.88 3.95
N ALA A 352 -9.96 0.41 5.19
CA ALA A 352 -9.02 -0.62 5.58
C ALA A 352 -9.15 -1.76 4.57
N TRP A 353 -8.05 -2.21 3.96
CA TRP A 353 -7.98 -3.41 3.12
C TRP A 353 -8.22 -4.69 3.94
N ASN A 354 -8.92 -4.58 5.08
CA ASN A 354 -9.25 -5.67 5.98
C ASN A 354 -10.21 -6.67 5.33
N ASP A 355 -10.91 -6.28 4.27
CA ASP A 355 -11.79 -7.17 3.48
C ASP A 355 -11.31 -7.45 2.05
N LEU A 356 -10.12 -6.97 1.67
CA LEU A 356 -9.53 -7.34 0.38
C LEU A 356 -8.59 -8.53 0.57
N THR A 357 -9.21 -9.71 0.61
CA THR A 357 -8.49 -10.96 0.32
C THR A 357 -7.93 -10.87 -1.09
N PHE A 358 -6.60 -10.65 -1.17
CA PHE A 358 -5.84 -10.72 -2.43
C PHE A 358 -5.72 -12.18 -2.87
N GLU A 359 -6.84 -12.74 -3.32
CA GLU A 359 -6.89 -14.05 -3.94
C GLU A 359 -6.71 -13.86 -5.45
N TYR A 360 -5.46 -13.97 -5.91
CA TYR A 360 -5.24 -14.22 -7.33
C TYR A 360 -6.02 -15.48 -7.72
N PRO A 361 -6.74 -15.49 -8.87
CA PRO A 361 -7.59 -16.61 -9.18
C PRO A 361 -6.82 -17.94 -9.16
N THR A 362 -7.41 -18.96 -8.55
CA THR A 362 -6.88 -20.32 -8.66
C THR A 362 -7.44 -20.91 -9.95
N TYR A 363 -6.59 -21.07 -10.96
CA TYR A 363 -7.00 -21.53 -12.29
C TYR A 363 -5.96 -22.45 -12.94
N SER A 364 -6.35 -23.14 -14.01
CA SER A 364 -5.44 -24.02 -14.77
C SER A 364 -4.45 -23.23 -15.64
N ASN A 365 -3.15 -23.41 -15.36
CA ASN A 365 -2.05 -22.85 -16.16
C ASN A 365 -1.00 -23.94 -16.48
N PRO A 366 -0.70 -24.22 -17.76
CA PRO A 366 -1.32 -23.65 -18.96
C PRO A 366 -2.75 -24.17 -19.16
N VAL A 367 -3.50 -23.47 -20.02
CA VAL A 367 -4.78 -23.97 -20.53
C VAL A 367 -4.50 -25.17 -21.44
N LEU A 368 -5.23 -26.26 -21.23
CA LEU A 368 -4.99 -27.54 -21.89
C LEU A 368 -5.94 -27.74 -23.09
N PRO A 369 -5.56 -28.56 -24.09
CA PRO A 369 -6.48 -29.06 -25.09
C PRO A 369 -7.61 -29.89 -24.44
N LEU A 370 -8.70 -30.13 -25.19
CA LEU A 370 -9.89 -30.82 -24.68
C LEU A 370 -9.66 -32.26 -24.19
N ASP A 371 -8.64 -32.94 -24.71
CA ASP A 371 -8.25 -34.28 -24.27
C ASP A 371 -7.47 -34.28 -22.94
N GLY A 372 -7.11 -33.09 -22.44
CA GLY A 372 -6.37 -32.90 -21.20
C GLY A 372 -4.87 -33.20 -21.31
N ASP A 373 -4.36 -33.45 -22.52
CA ASP A 373 -2.95 -33.73 -22.77
C ASP A 373 -2.10 -32.45 -22.87
N LYS A 374 -0.78 -32.60 -23.05
CA LYS A 374 0.12 -31.47 -23.27
C LYS A 374 -0.15 -30.80 -24.63
N PRO A 375 -0.05 -29.46 -24.75
CA PRO A 375 -0.10 -28.77 -26.03
C PRO A 375 0.96 -29.30 -27.01
N ASN A 376 0.54 -30.10 -27.98
CA ASN A 376 1.45 -30.76 -28.94
C ASN A 376 1.11 -30.43 -30.40
N THR A 377 -0.01 -29.75 -30.64
CA THR A 377 -0.49 -29.35 -31.97
C THR A 377 -0.57 -27.83 -32.07
N PRO A 378 -0.23 -27.24 -33.23
CA PRO A 378 -0.42 -25.81 -33.45
C PRO A 378 -1.90 -25.41 -33.29
N PRO A 379 -2.22 -24.32 -32.57
CA PRO A 379 -3.57 -23.80 -32.46
C PRO A 379 -4.10 -23.34 -33.83
N VAL A 380 -5.05 -24.08 -34.38
CA VAL A 380 -5.69 -23.77 -35.66
C VAL A 380 -7.20 -23.87 -35.57
N VAL A 381 -7.89 -23.09 -36.39
CA VAL A 381 -9.35 -23.10 -36.55
C VAL A 381 -9.68 -23.14 -38.04
N CYS A 382 -10.76 -23.83 -38.42
CA CYS A 382 -11.31 -23.73 -39.78
C CYS A 382 -12.77 -23.31 -39.74
N TYR A 383 -13.19 -22.55 -40.75
CA TYR A 383 -14.61 -22.23 -40.93
C TYR A 383 -15.33 -23.45 -41.51
N THR A 384 -16.38 -23.91 -40.84
CA THR A 384 -17.11 -25.14 -41.20
C THR A 384 -18.61 -24.92 -41.39
N GLY A 385 -19.13 -23.74 -41.06
CA GLY A 385 -20.53 -23.39 -41.26
C GLY A 385 -20.90 -22.04 -40.63
N ASP A 386 -22.02 -21.47 -41.06
CA ASP A 386 -22.55 -20.22 -40.52
C ASP A 386 -23.05 -20.37 -39.08
N GLU A 387 -23.21 -19.24 -38.39
CA GLU A 387 -23.75 -19.16 -37.03
C GLU A 387 -25.12 -19.87 -36.93
N GLY A 388 -25.24 -20.82 -35.99
CA GLY A 388 -26.44 -21.62 -35.79
C GLY A 388 -26.58 -22.85 -36.69
N SER A 389 -25.61 -23.10 -37.58
CA SER A 389 -25.57 -24.33 -38.38
C SER A 389 -25.09 -25.53 -37.57
N SER A 390 -25.45 -26.76 -38.00
CA SER A 390 -25.03 -27.99 -37.30
C SER A 390 -23.54 -28.29 -37.39
N THR A 391 -22.81 -27.59 -38.25
CA THR A 391 -21.37 -27.78 -38.50
C THR A 391 -20.54 -26.58 -38.03
N GLU A 392 -21.15 -25.55 -37.43
CA GLU A 392 -20.50 -24.30 -37.02
C GLU A 392 -19.24 -24.53 -36.17
N GLU A 393 -19.25 -25.56 -35.31
CA GLU A 393 -18.19 -25.78 -34.31
C GLU A 393 -17.23 -26.92 -34.69
N ASP A 394 -17.44 -27.59 -35.82
CA ASP A 394 -16.65 -28.76 -36.24
C ASP A 394 -15.17 -28.39 -36.50
N GLY A 395 -14.92 -27.14 -36.84
CA GLY A 395 -13.59 -26.59 -37.07
C GLY A 395 -13.01 -25.79 -35.89
N ALA A 396 -13.63 -25.82 -34.72
CA ALA A 396 -13.26 -24.96 -33.59
C ALA A 396 -11.94 -25.38 -32.91
N PHE A 397 -11.11 -24.39 -32.56
CA PHE A 397 -10.05 -24.59 -31.58
C PHE A 397 -10.68 -24.65 -30.19
N SER A 398 -10.44 -25.73 -29.44
CA SER A 398 -11.14 -26.00 -28.19
C SER A 398 -10.19 -26.30 -27.04
N VAL A 399 -10.46 -25.72 -25.88
CA VAL A 399 -9.62 -25.84 -24.69
C VAL A 399 -10.43 -26.09 -23.42
N LEU A 400 -9.77 -26.68 -22.42
CA LEU A 400 -10.29 -26.87 -21.06
C LEU A 400 -9.73 -25.78 -20.13
N PHE A 401 -10.63 -25.08 -19.44
CA PHE A 401 -10.29 -24.02 -18.50
C PHE A 401 -10.94 -24.27 -17.14
N GLU A 402 -10.15 -24.24 -16.08
CA GLU A 402 -10.63 -24.36 -14.71
C GLU A 402 -10.30 -23.07 -13.96
N MET A 403 -11.27 -22.52 -13.23
CA MET A 403 -11.06 -21.43 -12.27
C MET A 403 -11.93 -21.74 -11.05
N THR A 404 -11.32 -22.04 -9.91
CA THR A 404 -12.01 -22.58 -8.72
C THR A 404 -12.11 -21.60 -7.57
N ALA A 405 -11.30 -20.53 -7.55
CA ALA A 405 -11.32 -19.48 -6.54
C ALA A 405 -10.83 -18.13 -7.14
N PRO A 406 -11.14 -16.96 -6.53
CA PRO A 406 -12.09 -16.77 -5.42
C PRO A 406 -13.53 -17.11 -5.81
N GLU A 407 -14.38 -17.41 -4.82
CA GLU A 407 -15.81 -17.65 -5.07
C GLU A 407 -16.45 -16.42 -5.75
N ASN A 408 -17.27 -16.63 -6.78
CA ASN A 408 -17.90 -15.58 -7.60
C ASN A 408 -16.99 -14.75 -8.51
N GLN A 409 -15.67 -15.02 -8.57
CA GLN A 409 -14.75 -14.33 -9.49
C GLN A 409 -15.25 -14.39 -10.92
N GLU A 410 -15.50 -13.22 -11.52
CA GLU A 410 -15.91 -13.13 -12.92
C GLU A 410 -14.72 -13.18 -13.87
N TRP A 411 -14.89 -13.85 -14.99
CA TRP A 411 -13.89 -13.94 -16.05
C TRP A 411 -14.54 -13.97 -17.43
N ALA A 412 -13.75 -13.72 -18.48
CA ALA A 412 -14.21 -13.75 -19.86
C ALA A 412 -13.15 -14.29 -20.83
N PRO A 413 -13.52 -15.17 -21.79
CA PRO A 413 -12.66 -15.44 -22.94
C PRO A 413 -12.52 -14.16 -23.76
N THR A 414 -11.29 -13.79 -24.07
CA THR A 414 -10.96 -12.51 -24.70
C THR A 414 -10.22 -12.76 -25.99
N LEU A 415 -10.79 -12.32 -27.11
CA LEU A 415 -10.10 -12.31 -28.39
C LEU A 415 -9.42 -10.95 -28.56
N LEU A 416 -8.12 -10.98 -28.75
CA LEU A 416 -7.27 -9.82 -28.97
C LEU A 416 -6.79 -9.86 -30.41
N THR A 417 -6.87 -8.72 -31.12
CA THR A 417 -6.52 -8.58 -32.54
C THR A 417 -7.37 -9.46 -33.48
N GLY A 418 -7.75 -8.99 -34.68
CA GLY A 418 -8.52 -9.83 -35.62
C GLY A 418 -9.96 -10.21 -35.22
N VAL A 419 -10.52 -9.57 -34.17
CA VAL A 419 -11.76 -9.95 -33.46
C VAL A 419 -13.03 -10.09 -34.32
N GLY A 420 -13.10 -9.45 -35.49
CA GLY A 420 -14.30 -9.47 -36.33
C GLY A 420 -14.57 -10.80 -37.04
N ASN A 421 -13.55 -11.65 -37.19
CA ASN A 421 -13.64 -12.92 -37.94
C ASN A 421 -13.74 -14.15 -37.04
N PHE A 422 -13.76 -13.98 -35.72
CA PHE A 422 -13.74 -15.07 -34.75
C PHE A 422 -14.73 -14.82 -33.61
N VAL A 423 -15.18 -15.87 -32.95
CA VAL A 423 -16.01 -15.79 -31.74
C VAL A 423 -15.63 -16.87 -30.74
N CYS A 424 -15.88 -16.60 -29.46
CA CYS A 424 -15.80 -17.60 -28.41
C CYS A 424 -17.19 -18.09 -28.01
N LYS A 425 -17.34 -19.39 -27.82
CA LYS A 425 -18.46 -19.99 -27.09
C LYS A 425 -17.94 -20.75 -25.88
N VAL A 426 -18.65 -20.62 -24.76
CA VAL A 426 -18.26 -21.25 -23.49
C VAL A 426 -19.29 -22.29 -23.11
N TYR A 427 -18.81 -23.45 -22.72
CA TYR A 427 -19.60 -24.59 -22.31
C TYR A 427 -19.22 -25.01 -20.90
N GLN A 428 -20.18 -25.49 -20.12
CA GLN A 428 -19.93 -26.15 -18.85
C GLN A 428 -20.83 -27.38 -18.75
N ASN A 429 -20.27 -28.51 -18.33
CA ASN A 429 -20.99 -29.79 -18.27
C ASN A 429 -21.68 -30.16 -19.61
N GLY A 430 -21.04 -29.83 -20.73
CA GLY A 430 -21.55 -30.09 -22.09
C GLY A 430 -22.70 -29.18 -22.55
N LYS A 431 -23.06 -28.13 -21.79
CA LYS A 431 -24.10 -27.16 -22.16
C LYS A 431 -23.50 -25.79 -22.42
N LEU A 432 -24.02 -25.10 -23.43
CA LEU A 432 -23.67 -23.70 -23.72
C LEU A 432 -24.08 -22.82 -22.53
N VAL A 433 -23.18 -21.93 -22.10
CA VAL A 433 -23.42 -20.99 -21.01
C VAL A 433 -23.18 -19.56 -21.48
N ASP A 434 -24.01 -18.65 -21.00
CA ASP A 434 -23.89 -17.21 -21.27
C ASP A 434 -23.15 -16.50 -20.14
N ALA A 435 -22.53 -15.36 -20.46
CA ALA A 435 -21.89 -14.49 -19.48
C ALA A 435 -22.94 -13.89 -18.49
N PRO A 436 -22.55 -13.54 -17.25
CA PRO A 436 -21.20 -13.54 -16.70
C PRO A 436 -20.70 -14.96 -16.33
N TYR A 437 -19.47 -15.28 -16.72
CA TYR A 437 -18.81 -16.53 -16.31
C TYR A 437 -18.15 -16.33 -14.94
N ARG A 438 -18.34 -17.28 -14.03
CA ARG A 438 -17.83 -17.22 -12.66
C ARG A 438 -16.94 -18.42 -12.33
N ALA A 439 -16.08 -18.29 -11.32
CA ALA A 439 -15.36 -19.42 -10.76
C ALA A 439 -16.30 -20.58 -10.39
N SER A 440 -15.88 -21.80 -10.69
CA SER A 440 -16.66 -23.02 -10.53
C SER A 440 -15.74 -24.21 -10.25
N PRO A 441 -16.16 -25.17 -9.40
CA PRO A 441 -15.42 -26.42 -9.23
C PRO A 441 -15.46 -27.33 -10.49
N ASN A 442 -16.33 -27.02 -11.47
CA ASN A 442 -16.43 -27.77 -12.72
C ASN A 442 -15.70 -27.04 -13.85
N PRO A 443 -14.89 -27.73 -14.66
CA PRO A 443 -14.18 -27.14 -15.78
C PRO A 443 -15.13 -26.57 -16.84
N PHE A 444 -14.64 -25.54 -17.53
CA PHE A 444 -15.25 -24.93 -18.70
C PHE A 444 -14.57 -25.43 -19.97
N THR A 445 -15.35 -25.59 -21.02
CA THR A 445 -14.86 -25.80 -22.38
C THR A 445 -15.02 -24.49 -23.15
N ILE A 446 -13.94 -23.94 -23.66
CA ILE A 446 -13.96 -22.73 -24.48
C ILE A 446 -13.66 -23.13 -25.92
N LYS A 447 -14.51 -22.70 -26.85
CA LYS A 447 -14.35 -22.92 -28.29
C LYS A 447 -14.15 -21.60 -29.01
N VAL A 448 -13.03 -21.47 -29.72
CA VAL A 448 -12.77 -20.36 -30.64
C VAL A 448 -13.15 -20.80 -32.06
N ILE A 449 -14.11 -20.09 -32.65
CA ILE A 449 -14.76 -20.45 -33.91
C ILE A 449 -14.48 -19.37 -34.95
N ALA A 450 -14.12 -19.77 -36.16
CA ALA A 450 -14.00 -18.86 -37.30
C ALA A 450 -15.38 -18.54 -37.88
N ARG A 451 -15.66 -17.27 -38.13
CA ARG A 451 -16.94 -16.77 -38.68
C ARG A 451 -16.88 -16.39 -40.14
N ASN A 452 -15.68 -16.22 -40.69
CA ASN A 452 -15.48 -15.73 -42.05
C ASN A 452 -14.64 -16.73 -42.85
N PRO A 453 -15.19 -17.40 -43.90
CA PRO A 453 -14.43 -18.34 -44.72
C PRO A 453 -13.23 -17.69 -45.44
N ASP A 454 -13.28 -16.38 -45.70
CA ASP A 454 -12.23 -15.66 -46.44
C ASP A 454 -11.06 -15.20 -45.55
N ALA A 455 -11.15 -15.39 -44.23
CA ALA A 455 -10.12 -15.00 -43.27
C ALA A 455 -8.97 -16.04 -43.13
N VAL A 456 -8.85 -16.98 -44.08
CA VAL A 456 -7.75 -17.97 -44.11
C VAL A 456 -6.39 -17.26 -44.05
N GLY A 457 -5.54 -17.74 -43.15
CA GLY A 457 -4.22 -17.17 -42.89
C GLY A 457 -4.20 -16.04 -41.86
N GLN A 458 -5.35 -15.48 -41.47
CA GLN A 458 -5.43 -14.53 -40.37
C GLN A 458 -5.21 -15.22 -39.03
N THR A 459 -4.76 -14.43 -38.06
CA THR A 459 -4.52 -14.88 -36.69
C THR A 459 -5.36 -14.07 -35.71
N VAL A 460 -5.70 -14.71 -34.59
CA VAL A 460 -6.34 -14.10 -33.42
C VAL A 460 -5.59 -14.54 -32.18
N ASN A 461 -5.39 -13.62 -31.24
CA ASN A 461 -4.79 -13.95 -29.96
C ASN A 461 -5.92 -14.23 -28.97
N PHE A 462 -6.02 -15.46 -28.52
CA PHE A 462 -6.96 -15.86 -27.48
C PHE A 462 -6.31 -15.67 -26.11
N GLY A 463 -7.00 -14.99 -25.20
CA GLY A 463 -6.65 -14.82 -23.79
C GLY A 463 -7.86 -15.07 -22.89
N ILE A 464 -7.63 -15.09 -21.59
CA ILE A 464 -8.71 -15.10 -20.58
C ILE A 464 -8.49 -13.89 -19.68
N THR A 465 -9.50 -13.03 -19.57
CA THR A 465 -9.47 -11.89 -18.66
C THR A 465 -10.30 -12.17 -17.42
N TYR A 466 -9.92 -11.55 -16.31
CA TYR A 466 -10.73 -11.48 -15.09
C TYR A 466 -10.73 -10.03 -14.61
N SER A 467 -11.80 -9.64 -13.92
CA SER A 467 -11.84 -8.37 -13.21
C SER A 467 -11.30 -8.60 -11.80
N PRO A 468 -10.11 -8.09 -11.46
CA PRO A 468 -9.60 -8.27 -10.12
C PRO A 468 -10.55 -7.61 -9.11
N ILE A 469 -10.84 -8.29 -8.00
CA ILE A 469 -11.72 -7.75 -6.95
C ILE A 469 -11.19 -6.41 -6.40
N TRP A 470 -9.88 -6.20 -6.48
CA TRP A 470 -9.16 -5.00 -6.07
C TRP A 470 -8.99 -3.92 -7.16
N ASP A 471 -9.39 -4.19 -8.40
CA ASP A 471 -9.36 -3.22 -9.51
C ASP A 471 -10.53 -3.51 -10.47
N SER A 472 -11.73 -3.14 -10.05
CA SER A 472 -12.95 -3.33 -10.84
C SER A 472 -13.00 -2.48 -12.13
N GLY A 473 -12.01 -1.61 -12.34
CA GLY A 473 -11.94 -0.69 -13.49
C GLY A 473 -11.13 -1.22 -14.68
N SER A 474 -10.22 -2.18 -14.46
CA SER A 474 -9.30 -2.66 -15.50
C SER A 474 -9.23 -4.19 -15.56
N PRO A 475 -9.79 -4.85 -16.60
CA PRO A 475 -9.66 -6.30 -16.75
C PRO A 475 -8.20 -6.71 -16.97
N SER A 476 -7.75 -7.73 -16.24
CA SER A 476 -6.38 -8.27 -16.29
C SER A 476 -6.36 -9.59 -17.04
N LEU A 477 -5.31 -9.86 -17.82
CA LEU A 477 -5.10 -11.14 -18.51
C LEU A 477 -4.51 -12.19 -17.55
N LEU A 478 -5.03 -13.42 -17.62
CA LEU A 478 -4.45 -14.60 -17.00
C LEU A 478 -3.29 -15.13 -17.83
N MET A 479 -2.29 -15.72 -17.17
CA MET A 479 -1.27 -16.51 -17.85
C MET A 479 -1.85 -17.87 -18.23
N ILE A 480 -2.17 -18.07 -19.51
CA ILE A 480 -2.84 -19.28 -20.02
C ILE A 480 -1.94 -20.14 -20.92
N ASN A 481 -0.73 -19.67 -21.20
CA ASN A 481 0.23 -20.31 -22.11
C ASN A 481 1.61 -20.39 -21.45
N GLY A 482 2.38 -21.43 -21.77
CA GLY A 482 3.80 -21.49 -21.46
C GLY A 482 4.65 -20.69 -22.45
N THR A 483 5.81 -20.21 -22.02
CA THR A 483 6.77 -19.51 -22.89
C THR A 483 7.82 -20.45 -23.51
N GLN A 484 8.03 -21.65 -22.92
CA GLN A 484 9.01 -22.64 -23.40
C GLN A 484 8.59 -24.08 -23.02
N GLY A 485 9.11 -25.06 -23.77
CA GLY A 485 8.99 -26.49 -23.47
C GLY A 485 7.56 -27.05 -23.62
N ASP A 486 7.29 -28.14 -22.91
CA ASP A 486 6.06 -28.96 -23.00
C ASP A 486 4.75 -28.26 -22.57
N ILE A 487 4.85 -27.02 -22.08
CA ILE A 487 3.71 -26.22 -21.60
C ILE A 487 3.35 -25.07 -22.55
N ALA A 488 4.14 -24.86 -23.61
CA ALA A 488 3.93 -23.79 -24.59
C ALA A 488 3.10 -24.28 -25.78
N TRP A 489 2.04 -23.56 -26.12
CA TRP A 489 1.26 -23.82 -27.33
C TRP A 489 2.12 -23.56 -28.58
N PRO A 490 2.32 -24.57 -29.44
CA PRO A 490 3.21 -24.43 -30.59
C PRO A 490 2.80 -23.26 -31.50
N GLY A 491 3.75 -22.36 -31.79
CA GLY A 491 3.50 -21.21 -32.67
C GLY A 491 2.88 -19.99 -32.00
N SER A 492 2.67 -19.99 -30.68
CA SER A 492 2.13 -18.84 -29.93
C SER A 492 3.18 -17.78 -29.53
N GLY A 493 4.47 -18.03 -29.77
CA GLY A 493 5.56 -17.10 -29.42
C GLY A 493 5.84 -17.04 -27.91
N ASP A 494 6.53 -15.98 -27.47
CA ASP A 494 7.06 -15.86 -26.09
C ASP A 494 6.06 -15.26 -25.08
N ARG A 495 4.77 -15.18 -25.44
CA ARG A 495 3.73 -14.61 -24.58
C ARG A 495 3.02 -15.67 -23.76
N ALA A 496 3.06 -15.51 -22.44
CA ALA A 496 2.42 -16.42 -21.49
C ALA A 496 0.91 -16.18 -21.31
N ASP A 497 0.41 -15.03 -21.76
CA ASP A 497 -0.95 -14.54 -21.49
C ASP A 497 -1.90 -14.71 -22.68
N VAL A 498 -1.40 -15.22 -23.80
CA VAL A 498 -2.20 -15.48 -25.01
C VAL A 498 -1.78 -16.75 -25.74
N ILE A 499 -2.71 -17.32 -26.48
CA ILE A 499 -2.50 -18.39 -27.47
C ILE A 499 -2.81 -17.80 -28.84
N THR A 500 -1.86 -17.88 -29.78
CA THR A 500 -2.05 -17.38 -31.14
C THR A 500 -2.69 -18.47 -31.99
N ILE A 501 -3.92 -18.23 -32.45
CA ILE A 501 -4.70 -19.17 -33.26
C ILE A 501 -4.70 -18.69 -34.70
N ARG A 502 -4.43 -19.59 -35.64
CA ARG A 502 -4.45 -19.28 -37.07
C ARG A 502 -5.63 -19.94 -37.77
N GLN A 503 -6.34 -19.19 -38.62
CA GLN A 503 -7.33 -19.78 -39.49
C GLN A 503 -6.69 -20.53 -40.67
N VAL A 504 -7.11 -21.78 -40.89
CA VAL A 504 -6.68 -22.63 -42.00
C VAL A 504 -7.88 -23.00 -42.90
N SER A 505 -7.59 -23.41 -44.13
CA SER A 505 -8.62 -23.85 -45.09
C SER A 505 -9.24 -25.20 -44.73
N GLU A 506 -8.48 -26.06 -44.05
CA GLU A 506 -8.89 -27.39 -43.58
C GLU A 506 -8.02 -27.81 -42.40
N ILE A 507 -8.60 -28.54 -41.43
CA ILE A 507 -7.83 -29.15 -40.33
C ILE A 507 -7.40 -30.55 -40.79
N GLN A 508 -6.10 -30.78 -40.85
CA GLN A 508 -5.56 -32.13 -41.07
C GLN A 508 -5.76 -32.94 -39.78
N LYS A 509 -6.61 -33.98 -39.83
CA LYS A 509 -6.81 -34.93 -38.73
C LYS A 509 -5.69 -35.94 -38.64
#